data_AF-A0A420YEA7-F1
#
_entry.id   AF-A0A420YEA7-F1
#
_cell.length_a   1.000
_cell.length_b   1.000
_cell.length_c   1.000
_cell.angle_alpha   90.00
_cell.angle_beta   90.00
_cell.angle_gamma   90.00
#
_symmetry.space_group_name_H-M   'P 1'
#
loop_
_entity.id
_entity.type
_entity.pdbx_description
1 polymer ?
#
loop_
_entity_poly.entity_id
_entity_poly.type
_entity_poly.pdbx_seq_one_letter_code
_entity_poly.pdbx_strand_id
1 'polypeptide(L)'
;MGLLFHLKVENQPNPAAIAFQFSTVSFIMLYLYHLLVFCWTITHFGWENMDDMAGSQWDMRVVRALSPPVQKPHEHKDLYFSLFYTTVHVFSLVSALVFWAVLVPTGHGSLNSLDGVVIWGKLVAPFSSGWLQSFCVINLYGVTVLLVLLEILLLNSIKCPVSLVFFSGLYLCWAALGERVTGRSPYFFLDSEAMGGTGHAIAASAGFISLAPTVLSVIYGLTALREGWTSGA
;
A
#
# COMPACT_ATOMS: atom_id res chain seq x y z
N MET A 1 -2.14 7.60 12.49
CA MET A 1 -3.27 7.45 11.54
C MET A 1 -4.40 8.44 11.83
N GLY A 2 -4.94 8.49 13.06
CA GLY A 2 -6.00 9.43 13.44
C GLY A 2 -5.69 10.91 13.16
N LEU A 3 -4.42 11.31 13.26
CA LEU A 3 -3.98 12.70 13.07
C LEU A 3 -3.91 13.15 11.59
N LEU A 4 -3.46 12.28 10.66
CA LEU A 4 -3.48 12.59 9.22
C LEU A 4 -4.89 12.47 8.65
N PHE A 5 -5.72 11.59 9.21
CA PHE A 5 -7.16 11.62 8.96
C PHE A 5 -7.76 12.94 9.45
N HIS A 6 -7.44 13.40 10.66
CA HIS A 6 -7.89 14.69 11.18
C HIS A 6 -7.50 15.86 10.26
N LEU A 7 -6.24 15.93 9.83
CA LEU A 7 -5.75 16.99 8.93
C LEU A 7 -6.36 16.93 7.52
N LYS A 8 -6.69 15.72 7.02
CA LYS A 8 -7.42 15.55 5.75
C LYS A 8 -8.90 15.87 5.90
N VAL A 9 -9.52 15.53 7.02
CA VAL A 9 -10.92 15.82 7.34
C VAL A 9 -11.12 17.33 7.50
N GLU A 10 -10.20 18.02 8.17
CA GLU A 10 -10.28 19.47 8.40
C GLU A 10 -10.13 20.29 7.11
N ASN A 11 -9.41 19.77 6.12
CA ASN A 11 -9.21 20.41 4.81
C ASN A 11 -10.17 19.92 3.71
N GLN A 12 -11.10 19.01 3.99
CA GLN A 12 -12.02 18.47 2.96
C GLN A 12 -13.47 18.69 3.36
N PRO A 13 -14.32 19.22 2.46
CA PRO A 13 -15.73 19.44 2.73
C PRO A 13 -16.55 18.15 2.90
N ASN A 14 -16.02 16.99 2.46
CA ASN A 14 -16.67 15.68 2.66
C ASN A 14 -15.66 14.64 3.20
N PRO A 15 -15.76 14.21 4.47
CA PRO A 15 -14.81 13.26 5.07
C PRO A 15 -14.88 11.87 4.43
N ALA A 16 -16.00 11.50 3.79
CA ALA A 16 -16.15 10.21 3.11
C ALA A 16 -15.21 10.07 1.90
N ALA A 17 -14.79 11.18 1.28
CA ALA A 17 -13.88 11.18 0.14
C ALA A 17 -12.51 10.54 0.46
N ILE A 18 -12.10 10.57 1.74
CA ILE A 18 -10.82 10.02 2.18
C ILE A 18 -10.78 8.50 2.01
N ALA A 19 -11.91 7.81 2.16
CA ALA A 19 -12.02 6.35 2.03
C ALA A 19 -11.82 5.86 0.58
N PHE A 20 -12.04 6.73 -0.42
CA PHE A 20 -11.89 6.40 -1.83
C PHE A 20 -10.48 6.71 -2.38
N GLN A 21 -9.65 7.40 -1.60
CA GLN A 21 -8.27 7.68 -1.99
C GLN A 21 -7.43 6.40 -2.03
N PHE A 22 -6.67 6.22 -3.11
CA PHE A 22 -5.81 5.06 -3.28
C PHE A 22 -4.77 4.91 -2.18
N SER A 23 -4.21 6.05 -1.70
CA SER A 23 -3.26 6.04 -0.59
C SER A 23 -3.87 5.49 0.70
N THR A 24 -5.14 5.80 0.98
CA THR A 24 -5.87 5.27 2.12
C THR A 24 -6.12 3.77 1.98
N VAL A 25 -6.61 3.33 0.80
CA VAL A 25 -6.87 1.91 0.53
C VAL A 25 -5.58 1.09 0.64
N SER A 26 -4.51 1.53 -0.04
CA SER A 26 -3.20 0.85 -0.03
C SER A 26 -2.62 0.78 1.38
N PHE A 27 -2.72 1.87 2.15
CA PHE A 27 -2.25 1.88 3.53
C PHE A 27 -3.07 0.95 4.44
N ILE A 28 -4.40 0.92 4.31
CA ILE A 28 -5.24 0.00 5.10
C ILE A 28 -4.88 -1.44 4.78
N MET A 29 -4.70 -1.77 3.49
CA MET A 29 -4.26 -3.10 3.06
C MET A 29 -2.90 -3.46 3.66
N LEU A 30 -1.92 -2.54 3.63
CA LEU A 30 -0.60 -2.74 4.23
C LEU A 30 -0.66 -2.89 5.76
N TYR A 31 -1.49 -2.10 6.43
CA TYR A 31 -1.70 -2.21 7.86
C TYR A 31 -2.32 -3.56 8.24
N LEU A 32 -3.36 -4.00 7.52
CA LEU A 32 -3.99 -5.31 7.72
C LEU A 32 -2.99 -6.45 7.49
N TYR A 33 -2.13 -6.32 6.48
CA TYR A 33 -1.06 -7.29 6.23
C TYR A 33 -0.10 -7.38 7.42
N HIS A 34 0.45 -6.25 7.89
CA HIS A 34 1.34 -6.26 9.05
C HIS A 34 0.65 -6.70 10.33
N LEU A 35 -0.64 -6.38 10.53
CA LEU A 35 -1.41 -6.89 11.66
C LEU A 35 -1.52 -8.41 11.60
N LEU A 36 -1.78 -8.98 10.42
CA LEU A 36 -1.82 -10.43 10.23
C LEU A 36 -0.46 -11.05 10.54
N VAL A 37 0.64 -10.52 9.98
CA VAL A 37 2.00 -11.01 10.25
C VAL A 37 2.36 -10.87 11.72
N PHE A 38 1.97 -9.78 12.37
CA PHE A 38 2.21 -9.55 13.80
C PHE A 38 1.44 -10.53 14.67
N CYS A 39 0.14 -10.72 14.41
CA CYS A 39 -0.67 -11.74 15.07
C CYS A 39 -0.05 -13.12 14.86
N TRP A 40 0.35 -13.45 13.64
CA TRP A 40 1.04 -14.70 13.32
C TRP A 40 2.34 -14.86 14.13
N THR A 41 3.17 -13.84 14.16
CA THR A 41 4.44 -13.82 14.89
C THR A 41 4.20 -14.11 16.38
N ILE A 42 3.22 -13.44 17.00
CA ILE A 42 2.82 -13.70 18.39
C ILE A 42 2.30 -15.13 18.55
N THR A 43 1.46 -15.60 17.62
CA THR A 43 0.94 -16.97 17.69
C THR A 43 2.07 -18.00 17.61
N HIS A 44 3.11 -17.79 16.79
CA HIS A 44 4.23 -18.74 16.71
C HIS A 44 5.14 -18.65 17.93
N PHE A 45 5.57 -17.46 18.35
CA PHE A 45 6.45 -17.31 19.52
C PHE A 45 5.77 -17.67 20.85
N GLY A 46 4.46 -17.47 20.97
CA GLY A 46 3.71 -17.74 22.20
C GLY A 46 3.25 -19.19 22.35
N TRP A 47 3.20 -19.97 21.27
CA TRP A 47 2.52 -21.27 21.23
C TRP A 47 3.35 -22.47 20.75
N GLU A 48 4.68 -22.38 20.74
CA GLU A 48 5.55 -23.57 20.62
C GLU A 48 5.35 -24.59 21.76
N ASN A 49 4.71 -24.22 22.88
CA ASN A 49 4.41 -25.09 24.03
C ASN A 49 2.94 -25.55 24.13
N MET A 50 2.14 -25.50 23.04
CA MET A 50 0.70 -25.85 23.08
C MET A 50 0.38 -27.33 22.91
N ASP A 51 1.36 -28.21 22.65
CA ASP A 51 1.12 -29.67 22.64
C ASP A 51 0.57 -30.17 24.00
N ASP A 52 0.74 -29.37 25.06
CA ASP A 52 0.22 -29.63 26.42
C ASP A 52 -1.11 -28.93 26.75
N MET A 53 -1.64 -28.04 25.90
CA MET A 53 -2.92 -27.37 26.15
C MET A 53 -4.06 -28.04 25.38
N ALA A 54 -4.77 -28.91 26.08
CA ALA A 54 -6.14 -29.33 25.79
C ALA A 54 -7.14 -28.15 25.92
N GLY A 55 -6.90 -27.05 25.19
CA GLY A 55 -7.63 -25.80 25.24
C GLY A 55 -8.90 -25.82 24.38
N SER A 56 -9.82 -24.91 24.67
CA SER A 56 -11.20 -24.92 24.16
C SER A 56 -11.29 -24.87 22.62
N GLN A 57 -12.40 -25.34 22.05
CA GLN A 57 -12.63 -25.33 20.59
C GLN A 57 -12.46 -23.94 19.94
N TRP A 58 -12.58 -22.86 20.72
CA TRP A 58 -12.36 -21.48 20.26
C TRP A 58 -10.89 -21.18 20.02
N ASP A 59 -9.98 -21.68 20.87
CA ASP A 59 -8.55 -21.44 20.76
C ASP A 59 -8.02 -22.09 19.47
N MET A 60 -8.47 -23.31 19.16
CA MET A 60 -8.17 -23.99 17.90
C MET A 60 -8.71 -23.26 16.66
N ARG A 61 -9.88 -22.61 16.75
CA ARG A 61 -10.45 -21.85 15.61
C ARG A 61 -9.67 -20.57 15.35
N VAL A 62 -9.29 -19.85 16.41
CA VAL A 62 -8.49 -18.63 16.32
C VAL A 62 -7.09 -18.95 15.80
N VAL A 63 -6.46 -20.01 16.31
CA VAL A 63 -5.14 -20.46 15.83
C VAL A 63 -5.20 -20.86 14.35
N ARG A 64 -6.22 -21.61 13.91
CA ARG A 64 -6.39 -21.99 12.50
C ARG A 64 -6.66 -20.79 11.59
N ALA A 65 -7.33 -19.75 12.09
CA ALA A 65 -7.61 -18.54 11.33
C ALA A 65 -6.36 -17.63 11.20
N LEU A 66 -5.49 -17.63 12.21
CA LEU A 66 -4.28 -16.81 12.27
C LEU A 66 -3.03 -17.52 11.75
N SER A 67 -3.05 -18.86 11.67
CA SER A 67 -1.99 -19.64 11.04
C SER A 67 -1.97 -19.36 9.53
N PRO A 68 -0.82 -18.98 8.95
CA PRO A 68 -0.68 -18.87 7.51
C PRO A 68 -0.98 -20.24 6.90
N PRO A 69 -1.57 -20.28 5.69
CA PRO A 69 -1.79 -21.53 5.01
C PRO A 69 -0.46 -22.26 4.89
N VAL A 70 -0.42 -23.53 5.32
CA VAL A 70 0.70 -24.41 5.02
C VAL A 70 0.86 -24.37 3.50
N GLN A 71 2.05 -24.00 3.03
CA GLN A 71 2.39 -23.93 1.60
C GLN A 71 2.45 -25.33 1.00
N LYS A 72 1.30 -26.01 0.95
CA LYS A 72 1.13 -27.24 0.20
C LYS A 72 0.87 -26.84 -1.25
N PRO A 73 1.65 -27.35 -2.22
CA PRO A 73 1.32 -27.18 -3.62
C PRO A 73 -0.15 -27.58 -3.84
N HIS A 74 -0.94 -26.71 -4.48
CA HIS A 74 -2.35 -26.90 -4.87
C HIS A 74 -3.47 -26.53 -3.88
N GLU A 75 -3.20 -25.91 -2.73
CA GLU A 75 -4.28 -25.43 -1.84
C GLU A 75 -4.71 -23.98 -2.16
N HIS A 76 -6.00 -23.74 -2.40
CA HIS A 76 -6.55 -22.41 -2.75
C HIS A 76 -6.18 -21.29 -1.77
N LYS A 77 -5.93 -21.64 -0.50
CA LYS A 77 -5.58 -20.66 0.56
C LYS A 77 -4.21 -20.02 0.34
N ASP A 78 -3.25 -20.78 -0.20
CA ASP A 78 -1.91 -20.27 -0.54
C ASP A 78 -2.00 -19.22 -1.66
N LEU A 79 -2.87 -19.47 -2.65
CA LEU A 79 -3.13 -18.53 -3.74
C LEU A 79 -3.72 -17.20 -3.23
N TYR A 80 -4.73 -17.23 -2.35
CA TYR A 80 -5.33 -15.99 -1.81
C TYR A 80 -4.34 -15.18 -0.97
N PHE A 81 -3.54 -15.86 -0.14
CA PHE A 81 -2.53 -15.18 0.69
C PHE A 81 -1.43 -14.57 -0.18
N SER A 82 -0.92 -15.31 -1.15
CA SER A 82 0.09 -14.81 -2.10
C SER A 82 -0.44 -13.63 -2.94
N LEU A 83 -1.70 -13.70 -3.36
CA LEU A 83 -2.38 -12.62 -4.09
C LEU A 83 -2.53 -11.37 -3.21
N PHE A 84 -2.99 -11.54 -1.97
CA PHE A 84 -3.12 -10.43 -1.03
C PHE A 84 -1.77 -9.79 -0.73
N TYR A 85 -0.75 -10.60 -0.40
CA TYR A 85 0.63 -10.15 -0.19
C TYR A 85 1.14 -9.33 -1.38
N THR A 86 1.05 -9.88 -2.60
CA THR A 86 1.56 -9.23 -3.81
C THR A 86 0.83 -7.92 -4.08
N THR A 87 -0.50 -7.91 -3.94
CA THR A 87 -1.32 -6.71 -4.18
C THR A 87 -0.99 -5.61 -3.19
N VAL A 88 -0.88 -5.93 -1.89
CA VAL A 88 -0.55 -4.99 -0.82
C VAL A 88 0.78 -4.29 -1.07
N HIS A 89 1.82 -5.06 -1.39
CA HIS A 89 3.17 -4.51 -1.59
C HIS A 89 3.25 -3.68 -2.86
N VAL A 90 2.70 -4.19 -3.98
CA VAL A 90 2.69 -3.43 -5.24
C VAL A 90 1.86 -2.16 -5.12
N PHE A 91 0.67 -2.21 -4.52
CA PHE A 91 -0.18 -1.02 -4.36
C PHE A 91 0.47 0.03 -3.47
N SER A 92 1.19 -0.40 -2.43
CA SER A 92 1.96 0.51 -1.57
C SER A 92 3.05 1.24 -2.36
N LEU A 93 3.80 0.52 -3.21
CA LEU A 93 4.82 1.12 -4.07
C LEU A 93 4.22 2.00 -5.16
N VAL A 94 3.13 1.57 -5.81
CA VAL A 94 2.38 2.37 -6.79
C VAL A 94 1.88 3.67 -6.14
N SER A 95 1.37 3.59 -4.92
CA SER A 95 0.87 4.76 -4.17
C SER A 95 1.99 5.76 -3.89
N ALA A 96 3.15 5.26 -3.46
CA ALA A 96 4.33 6.10 -3.25
C ALA A 96 4.88 6.69 -4.56
N LEU A 97 4.91 5.91 -5.64
CA LEU A 97 5.37 6.37 -6.95
C LEU A 97 4.43 7.46 -7.50
N VAL A 98 3.12 7.25 -7.47
CA VAL A 98 2.14 8.28 -7.88
C VAL A 98 2.29 9.53 -7.03
N PHE A 99 2.53 9.40 -5.72
CA PHE A 99 2.77 10.56 -4.87
C PHE A 99 4.03 11.33 -5.27
N TRP A 100 5.18 10.67 -5.31
CA TRP A 100 6.47 11.34 -5.55
C TRP A 100 6.70 11.76 -7.00
N ALA A 101 6.25 10.96 -7.98
CA ALA A 101 6.51 11.20 -9.40
C ALA A 101 5.40 11.98 -10.11
N VAL A 102 4.17 11.96 -9.60
CA VAL A 102 3.04 12.64 -10.23
C VAL A 102 2.51 13.78 -9.36
N LEU A 103 2.09 13.52 -8.12
CA LEU A 103 1.43 14.53 -7.31
C LEU A 103 2.37 15.66 -6.84
N VAL A 104 3.59 15.32 -6.40
CA VAL A 104 4.56 16.33 -5.95
C VAL A 104 4.99 17.27 -7.09
N PRO A 105 5.38 16.78 -8.28
CA PRO A 105 5.80 17.66 -9.38
C PRO A 105 4.65 18.50 -9.96
N THR A 106 3.41 18.00 -9.93
CA THR A 106 2.25 18.68 -10.51
C THR A 106 1.59 19.71 -9.59
N GLY A 107 2.15 19.95 -8.40
CA GLY A 107 1.52 20.89 -7.47
C GLY A 107 0.18 20.41 -6.94
N HIS A 108 -0.05 19.09 -6.87
CA HIS A 108 -1.24 18.46 -6.27
C HIS A 108 -0.92 17.61 -5.03
N GLY A 109 0.36 17.48 -4.67
CA GLY A 109 0.79 16.81 -3.45
C GLY A 109 0.49 17.63 -2.20
N SER A 110 0.19 16.97 -1.08
CA SER A 110 0.06 17.65 0.22
C SER A 110 1.34 18.41 0.68
N LEU A 111 2.42 18.34 -0.10
CA LEU A 111 3.69 19.02 0.11
C LEU A 111 3.74 20.43 -0.49
N ASN A 112 2.75 20.92 -1.25
CA ASN A 112 2.88 22.24 -1.91
C ASN A 112 2.80 23.45 -0.96
N SER A 113 2.53 23.24 0.33
CA SER A 113 2.78 24.27 1.35
C SER A 113 4.25 24.29 1.82
N LEU A 114 5.12 23.46 1.24
CA LEU A 114 6.49 23.19 1.63
C LEU A 114 7.36 23.11 0.37
N ASP A 115 7.98 24.23 -0.02
CA ASP A 115 8.95 24.27 -1.12
C ASP A 115 9.93 23.08 -1.06
N GLY A 116 10.24 22.46 -2.21
CA GLY A 116 11.05 21.23 -2.27
C GLY A 116 12.45 21.35 -1.62
N VAL A 117 13.02 22.56 -1.58
CA VAL A 117 14.27 22.87 -0.86
C VAL A 117 14.05 22.91 0.66
N VAL A 118 12.86 23.34 1.09
CA VAL A 118 12.42 23.43 2.48
C VAL A 118 12.04 22.07 3.05
N ILE A 119 11.71 21.05 2.24
CA ILE A 119 11.45 19.68 2.73
C ILE A 119 12.70 19.11 3.41
N TRP A 120 13.86 19.21 2.75
CA TRP A 120 15.14 18.80 3.34
C TRP A 120 15.54 19.69 4.52
N GLY A 121 15.31 21.01 4.43
CA GLY A 121 15.55 21.94 5.53
C GLY A 121 14.67 21.74 6.76
N LYS A 122 13.40 21.36 6.59
CA LYS A 122 12.43 21.06 7.67
C LYS A 122 12.57 19.65 8.23
N LEU A 123 13.15 18.72 7.48
CA LEU A 123 13.58 17.41 7.98
C LEU A 123 14.66 17.54 9.06
N VAL A 124 15.52 18.56 8.93
CA VAL A 124 16.61 18.86 9.89
C VAL A 124 16.12 19.68 11.09
N ALA A 125 14.94 20.30 11.00
CA ALA A 125 14.33 21.12 12.06
C ALA A 125 13.04 20.46 12.60
N PRO A 126 13.14 19.53 13.56
CA PRO A 126 12.03 18.67 14.01
C PRO A 126 10.82 19.37 14.67
N PHE A 127 10.81 20.71 14.79
CA PHE A 127 9.76 21.45 15.48
C PHE A 127 9.35 22.77 14.79
N SER A 128 9.57 22.91 13.48
CA SER A 128 9.09 24.09 12.72
C SER A 128 7.61 24.02 12.36
N SER A 129 6.95 25.15 12.10
CA SER A 129 5.54 25.16 11.66
C SER A 129 5.36 24.26 10.41
N GLY A 130 4.51 23.24 10.53
CA GLY A 130 4.28 22.21 9.50
C GLY A 130 5.13 20.93 9.60
N TRP A 131 6.00 20.78 10.60
CA TRP A 131 6.83 19.57 10.78
C TRP A 131 6.02 18.27 10.83
N LEU A 132 4.84 18.32 11.46
CA LEU A 132 3.95 17.18 11.62
C LEU A 132 3.40 16.67 10.28
N GLN A 133 3.08 17.59 9.37
CA GLN A 133 2.59 17.24 8.04
C GLN A 133 3.69 16.57 7.22
N SER A 134 4.91 17.14 7.23
CA SER A 134 6.09 16.54 6.60
C SER A 134 6.37 15.15 7.16
N PHE A 135 6.35 15.00 8.49
CA PHE A 135 6.56 13.73 9.16
C PHE A 135 5.53 12.68 8.71
N CYS A 136 4.25 13.06 8.65
CA CYS A 136 3.21 12.12 8.23
C CYS A 136 3.36 11.72 6.75
N VAL A 137 3.75 12.64 5.87
CA VAL A 137 4.01 12.35 4.44
C VAL A 137 5.20 11.40 4.29
N ILE A 138 6.32 11.68 4.97
CA ILE A 138 7.52 10.83 4.93
C ILE A 138 7.21 9.45 5.51
N ASN A 139 6.47 9.38 6.61
CA ASN A 139 6.08 8.11 7.19
C ASN A 139 5.14 7.32 6.27
N LEU A 140 4.20 8.00 5.59
CA LEU A 140 3.21 7.36 4.74
C LEU A 140 3.77 6.86 3.40
N TYR A 141 4.73 7.57 2.81
CA TYR A 141 5.26 7.24 1.47
C TYR A 141 6.75 6.89 1.44
N GLY A 142 7.53 7.28 2.45
CA GLY A 142 8.96 6.95 2.55
C GLY A 142 9.19 5.70 3.38
N VAL A 143 8.74 5.71 4.64
CA VAL A 143 8.91 4.56 5.56
C VAL A 143 8.19 3.32 5.03
N THR A 144 7.00 3.48 4.43
CA THR A 144 6.26 2.37 3.81
C THR A 144 7.03 1.73 2.65
N VAL A 145 7.66 2.53 1.78
CA VAL A 145 8.51 2.03 0.69
C VAL A 145 9.71 1.28 1.26
N LEU A 146 10.35 1.82 2.29
CA LEU A 146 11.49 1.17 2.94
C LEU A 146 11.10 -0.19 3.55
N LEU A 147 9.98 -0.26 4.26
CA LEU A 147 9.47 -1.50 4.84
C LEU A 147 9.17 -2.53 3.76
N VAL A 148 8.45 -2.14 2.71
CA VAL A 148 8.12 -3.02 1.58
C VAL A 148 9.37 -3.51 0.86
N LEU A 149 10.37 -2.65 0.63
CA LEU A 149 11.64 -3.06 0.01
C LEU A 149 12.44 -4.00 0.89
N LEU A 150 12.53 -3.73 2.19
CA LEU A 150 13.21 -4.60 3.15
C LEU A 150 12.55 -5.99 3.17
N GLU A 151 11.22 -6.03 3.22
CA GLU A 151 10.46 -7.27 3.21
C GLU A 151 10.64 -8.04 1.89
N ILE A 152 10.63 -7.36 0.75
CA ILE A 152 10.87 -7.98 -0.55
C ILE A 152 12.30 -8.55 -0.65
N LEU A 153 13.30 -7.78 -0.21
CA LEU A 153 14.70 -8.17 -0.33
C LEU A 153 15.12 -9.26 0.67
N LEU A 154 14.48 -9.32 1.85
CA LEU A 154 14.89 -10.26 2.91
C LEU A 154 13.95 -11.46 3.04
N LEU A 155 12.65 -11.29 2.82
CA LEU A 155 11.62 -12.26 3.24
C LEU A 155 10.80 -12.83 2.07
N ASN A 156 10.96 -12.33 0.85
CA ASN A 156 10.11 -12.73 -0.27
C ASN A 156 10.34 -14.17 -0.74
N SER A 157 9.23 -14.87 -1.01
CA SER A 157 9.13 -16.18 -1.64
C SER A 157 7.89 -16.25 -2.56
N ILE A 158 7.48 -15.15 -3.20
CA ILE A 158 6.32 -15.15 -4.11
C ILE A 158 6.65 -15.93 -5.40
N LYS A 159 5.76 -16.85 -5.77
CA LYS A 159 5.83 -17.62 -7.02
C LYS A 159 4.71 -17.32 -8.03
N CYS A 160 3.74 -16.45 -7.72
CA CYS A 160 2.51 -16.36 -8.52
C CYS A 160 2.37 -15.03 -9.31
N PRO A 161 2.41 -15.07 -10.66
CA PRO A 161 2.07 -13.92 -11.49
C PRO A 161 0.55 -13.79 -11.61
N VAL A 162 -0.05 -12.94 -10.78
CA VAL A 162 -1.50 -12.66 -10.82
C VAL A 162 -1.74 -11.35 -11.58
N SER A 163 -2.90 -11.25 -12.24
CA SER A 163 -3.31 -10.06 -12.98
C SER A 163 -3.62 -8.88 -12.04
N LEU A 164 -2.58 -8.13 -11.66
CA LEU A 164 -2.71 -6.85 -10.96
C LEU A 164 -3.52 -5.83 -11.76
N VAL A 165 -3.58 -5.99 -13.08
CA VAL A 165 -4.46 -5.23 -13.98
C VAL A 165 -5.91 -5.28 -13.51
N PHE A 166 -6.39 -6.47 -13.10
CA PHE A 166 -7.74 -6.64 -12.59
C PHE A 166 -7.96 -5.85 -11.29
N PHE A 167 -7.03 -5.93 -10.33
CA PHE A 167 -7.14 -5.21 -9.06
C PHE A 167 -7.01 -3.69 -9.23
N SER A 168 -6.13 -3.23 -10.12
CA SER A 168 -6.02 -1.81 -10.47
C SER A 168 -7.30 -1.30 -11.13
N GLY A 169 -7.91 -2.09 -12.02
CA GLY A 169 -9.21 -1.78 -12.61
C GLY A 169 -10.34 -1.75 -11.56
N LEU A 170 -10.34 -2.70 -10.62
CA LEU A 170 -11.30 -2.73 -9.52
C LEU A 170 -11.18 -1.47 -8.63
N TYR A 171 -9.95 -1.01 -8.38
CA TYR A 171 -9.75 0.26 -7.69
C TYR A 171 -10.31 1.45 -8.48
N LEU A 172 -10.15 1.49 -9.81
CA LEU A 172 -10.76 2.57 -10.61
C LEU A 172 -12.29 2.54 -10.55
N CYS A 173 -12.91 1.36 -10.53
CA CYS A 173 -14.35 1.23 -10.28
C CYS A 173 -14.73 1.77 -8.89
N TRP A 174 -13.92 1.47 -7.87
CA TRP A 174 -14.10 2.01 -6.52
C TRP A 174 -13.93 3.53 -6.47
N ALA A 175 -12.95 4.08 -7.19
CA ALA A 175 -12.72 5.51 -7.31
C ALA A 175 -13.89 6.23 -8.00
N ALA A 176 -14.41 5.66 -9.08
CA ALA A 176 -15.59 6.17 -9.80
C ALA A 176 -16.85 6.14 -8.93
N LEU A 177 -17.02 5.12 -8.08
CA LEU A 177 -18.09 5.09 -7.09
C LEU A 177 -17.91 6.22 -6.06
N GLY A 178 -16.68 6.43 -5.59
CA GLY A 178 -16.33 7.51 -4.68
C GLY A 178 -16.65 8.89 -5.23
N GLU A 179 -16.33 9.12 -6.51
CA GLU A 179 -16.66 10.36 -7.20
C GLU A 179 -18.17 10.58 -7.26
N ARG A 180 -18.97 9.56 -7.59
CA ARG A 180 -20.43 9.66 -7.60
C ARG A 180 -21.04 9.96 -6.24
N VAL A 181 -20.47 9.40 -5.17
CA VAL A 181 -20.97 9.57 -3.79
C VAL A 181 -20.54 10.90 -3.19
N THR A 182 -19.33 11.35 -3.50
CA THR A 182 -18.70 12.51 -2.83
C THR A 182 -18.63 13.77 -3.69
N GLY A 183 -18.94 13.64 -4.99
CA GLY A 183 -18.88 14.73 -5.97
C GLY A 183 -17.46 15.14 -6.36
N ARG A 184 -16.43 14.38 -5.96
CA ARG A 184 -15.03 14.73 -6.19
C ARG A 184 -14.21 13.50 -6.55
N SER A 185 -13.39 13.63 -7.59
CA SER A 185 -12.49 12.56 -8.00
C SER A 185 -11.36 12.34 -6.99
N PRO A 186 -11.01 11.08 -6.63
CA PRO A 186 -9.91 10.78 -5.70
C PRO A 186 -8.53 11.26 -6.17
N TYR A 187 -8.34 11.39 -7.50
CA TYR A 187 -7.12 11.91 -8.11
C TYR A 187 -7.47 12.93 -9.18
N PHE A 188 -6.67 14.00 -9.28
CA PHE A 188 -6.87 15.04 -10.30
C PHE A 188 -6.82 14.48 -11.72
N PHE A 189 -5.99 13.46 -11.97
CA PHE A 189 -5.83 12.87 -13.30
C PHE A 189 -6.98 11.94 -13.72
N LEU A 190 -7.89 11.61 -12.79
CA LEU A 190 -9.11 10.86 -13.07
C LEU A 190 -10.29 11.80 -13.39
N ASP A 191 -10.17 13.09 -13.06
CA ASP A 191 -11.17 14.10 -13.37
C ASP A 191 -10.99 14.60 -14.82
N SER A 192 -12.01 14.37 -15.64
CA SER A 192 -12.00 14.78 -17.05
C SER A 192 -11.98 16.30 -17.24
N GLU A 193 -12.52 17.06 -16.29
CA GLU A 193 -12.53 18.53 -16.35
C GLU A 193 -11.15 19.06 -15.99
N ALA A 194 -10.53 18.53 -14.93
CA ALA A 194 -9.18 18.92 -14.51
C ALA A 194 -8.10 18.56 -15.55
N MET A 195 -8.28 17.47 -16.31
CA MET A 195 -7.34 17.01 -17.33
C MET A 195 -7.56 17.63 -18.72
N GLY A 196 -8.53 18.54 -18.88
CA GLY A 196 -8.81 19.19 -20.17
C GLY A 196 -9.43 18.24 -21.21
N GLY A 197 -10.14 17.19 -20.77
CA GLY A 197 -10.94 16.31 -21.61
C GLY A 197 -10.91 14.84 -21.21
N THR A 198 -11.97 14.11 -21.58
CA THR A 198 -12.16 12.69 -21.27
C THR A 198 -11.03 11.80 -21.80
N GLY A 199 -10.46 12.12 -22.97
CA GLY A 199 -9.36 11.35 -23.56
C GLY A 199 -8.10 11.31 -22.69
N HIS A 200 -7.75 12.44 -22.05
CA HIS A 200 -6.60 12.53 -21.17
C HIS A 200 -6.81 11.78 -19.85
N ALA A 201 -8.03 11.83 -19.29
CA ALA A 201 -8.39 11.06 -18.09
C ALA A 201 -8.38 9.54 -18.35
N ILE A 202 -8.83 9.10 -19.53
CA ILE A 202 -8.76 7.70 -19.95
C ILE A 202 -7.29 7.27 -20.11
N ALA A 203 -6.46 8.09 -20.75
CA ALA A 203 -5.03 7.80 -20.92
C ALA A 203 -4.32 7.71 -19.55
N ALA A 204 -4.62 8.62 -18.62
CA ALA A 204 -4.08 8.58 -17.27
C ALA A 204 -4.54 7.33 -16.49
N SER A 205 -5.81 6.92 -16.67
CA SER A 205 -6.35 5.69 -16.10
C SER A 205 -5.65 4.44 -16.64
N ALA A 206 -5.40 4.39 -17.95
CA ALA A 206 -4.64 3.30 -18.57
C ALA A 206 -3.18 3.28 -18.06
N GLY A 207 -2.55 4.45 -17.93
CA GLY A 207 -1.23 4.60 -17.31
C GLY A 207 -1.19 4.05 -15.89
N PHE A 208 -2.19 4.39 -15.07
CA PHE A 208 -2.32 3.88 -13.70
C PHE A 208 -2.44 2.35 -13.65
N ILE A 209 -3.27 1.76 -14.51
CA ILE A 209 -3.41 0.29 -14.60
C ILE A 209 -2.09 -0.37 -15.00
N SER A 210 -1.36 0.21 -15.96
CA SER A 210 -0.07 -0.33 -16.43
C SER A 210 1.05 -0.21 -15.40
N LEU A 211 0.91 0.70 -14.43
CA LEU A 211 1.92 0.94 -13.40
C LEU A 211 2.08 -0.26 -12.46
N ALA A 212 0.99 -0.93 -12.09
CA ALA A 212 1.05 -2.06 -11.15
C ALA A 212 1.84 -3.27 -11.71
N PRO A 213 1.60 -3.75 -12.94
CA PRO A 213 2.47 -4.75 -13.57
C PRO A 213 3.92 -4.29 -13.72
N THR A 214 4.16 -3.01 -14.04
CA THR A 214 5.52 -2.46 -14.18
C THR A 214 6.27 -2.53 -12.85
N VAL A 215 5.64 -2.11 -11.75
CA VAL A 215 6.22 -2.23 -10.40
C VAL A 215 6.46 -3.69 -10.03
N LEU A 216 5.53 -4.60 -10.37
CA LEU A 216 5.72 -6.03 -10.15
C LEU A 216 6.94 -6.57 -10.91
N SER A 217 7.17 -6.15 -12.16
CA SER A 217 8.38 -6.51 -12.92
C SER A 217 9.66 -6.04 -12.23
N VAL A 218 9.66 -4.84 -11.64
CA VAL A 218 10.80 -4.34 -10.84
C VAL A 218 11.04 -5.21 -9.61
N ILE A 219 9.98 -5.59 -8.88
CA ILE A 219 10.07 -6.49 -7.70
C ILE A 219 10.68 -7.85 -8.09
N TYR A 220 10.24 -8.44 -9.20
CA TYR A 220 10.81 -9.69 -9.70
C TYR A 220 12.28 -9.55 -10.10
N GLY A 221 12.64 -8.44 -10.76
CA GLY A 221 14.03 -8.13 -11.07
C GLY A 221 14.92 -8.03 -9.82
N LEU A 222 14.46 -7.32 -8.78
CA LEU A 222 15.18 -7.22 -7.51
C LEU A 222 15.30 -8.57 -6.79
N THR A 223 14.26 -9.39 -6.86
CA THR A 223 14.25 -10.72 -6.25
C THR A 223 15.24 -11.64 -6.96
N ALA A 224 15.29 -11.63 -8.29
CA ALA A 224 16.26 -12.41 -9.08
C ALA A 224 17.71 -11.99 -8.79
N LEU A 225 17.98 -10.69 -8.60
CA LEU A 225 19.31 -10.20 -8.22
C LEU A 225 19.73 -10.73 -6.83
N ARG A 226 18.82 -10.69 -5.86
CA ARG A 226 19.04 -11.21 -4.51
C ARG A 226 19.34 -12.71 -4.55
N GLU A 227 18.52 -13.50 -5.25
CA GLU A 227 18.72 -14.94 -5.40
C GLU A 227 20.08 -15.27 -6.04
N GLY A 228 20.47 -14.50 -7.06
CA GLY A 228 21.78 -14.58 -7.68
C GLY A 228 22.93 -14.39 -6.68
N TRP A 229 22.86 -13.37 -5.82
CA TRP A 229 23.87 -13.15 -4.78
C TRP A 229 23.92 -14.25 -3.73
N THR A 230 22.76 -14.78 -3.32
CA THR A 230 22.72 -15.87 -2.33
C THR A 230 23.17 -17.21 -2.89
N SER A 231 23.08 -17.43 -4.20
CA SER A 231 23.51 -18.67 -4.87
C SER A 231 25.00 -18.67 -5.25
N GLY A 232 25.63 -17.49 -5.31
CA GLY A 232 27.05 -17.32 -5.63
C GLY A 232 27.96 -17.17 -4.41
N ALA A 233 27.42 -17.24 -3.19
CA ALA A 233 28.14 -17.23 -1.91
C ALA A 233 28.15 -18.64 -1.29
#